data_AF-A0A2T1LZA0-F1
#
_entry.id   AF-A0A2T1LZA0-F1
#
_cell.length_a   1.000
_cell.length_b   1.000
_cell.length_c   1.000
_cell.angle_alpha   90.00
_cell.angle_beta   90.00
_cell.angle_gamma   90.00
#
_symmetry.space_group_name_H-M   'P 1'
#
loop_
_entity.id
_entity.type
_entity.pdbx_description
1 polymer ?
#
loop_
_entity_poly.entity_id
_entity_poly.type
_entity_poly.pdbx_seq_one_letter_code
_entity_poly.pdbx_strand_id
1 'polypeptide(L)'
;MNKFFGLITLFGGILTSGITLANPTEVNLSINRQTSENYEQFVQRAQTLATDTVQQRFKENNSLEELRVLIVGENQGAIAPVLTVQVNRDNWNNEPNVKRWQNLYPYSKDLLGFEQQQAQMTEPTEPASPIPTDEIPASEPEVTPIPGVTPIPTTTIPTTTPTPTTTPTTTTTPLTTPSSTELVPLPSIKVPTTTPPIPLPNQRLQPNRMK
;
A
#
# COMPACT_ATOMS: atom_id res chain seq x y z
N MET A 1 17.07 -76.89 -9.48
CA MET A 1 16.95 -76.71 -10.94
C MET A 1 15.64 -75.98 -11.20
N ASN A 2 15.66 -75.02 -12.14
CA ASN A 2 14.55 -74.28 -12.75
C ASN A 2 14.44 -72.80 -12.34
N LYS A 3 14.95 -71.99 -13.28
CA LYS A 3 14.87 -70.54 -13.41
C LYS A 3 13.48 -70.16 -13.93
N PHE A 4 12.88 -69.08 -13.44
CA PHE A 4 11.88 -68.33 -14.20
C PHE A 4 12.09 -66.83 -13.98
N PHE A 5 12.38 -66.16 -15.10
CA PHE A 5 12.52 -64.72 -15.26
C PHE A 5 11.18 -64.02 -14.97
N GLY A 6 11.17 -63.12 -13.98
CA GLY A 6 10.08 -62.16 -13.77
C GLY A 6 10.49 -60.80 -14.31
N LEU A 7 9.90 -60.42 -15.43
CA LEU A 7 10.08 -59.18 -16.18
C LEU A 7 9.75 -57.95 -15.30
N ILE A 8 10.72 -57.07 -15.04
CA ILE A 8 10.48 -55.74 -14.42
C ILE A 8 10.05 -54.80 -15.55
N THR A 9 8.75 -54.54 -15.68
CA THR A 9 8.24 -53.46 -16.55
C THR A 9 8.43 -52.14 -15.82
N LEU A 10 9.51 -51.43 -16.16
CA LEU A 10 9.79 -50.07 -15.70
C LEU A 10 9.01 -49.08 -16.56
N PHE A 11 7.82 -48.64 -16.13
CA PHE A 11 7.17 -47.48 -16.76
C PHE A 11 7.89 -46.20 -16.33
N GLY A 12 8.94 -45.85 -17.08
CA GLY A 12 9.59 -44.54 -17.01
C GLY A 12 8.72 -43.47 -17.66
N GLY A 13 7.75 -42.94 -16.92
CA GLY A 13 7.05 -41.71 -17.29
C GLY A 13 7.82 -40.51 -16.73
N ILE A 14 8.78 -39.97 -17.50
CA ILE A 14 9.33 -38.64 -17.22
C ILE A 14 8.24 -37.63 -17.59
N LEU A 15 7.48 -37.20 -16.58
CA LEU A 15 6.61 -36.03 -16.68
C LEU A 15 7.52 -34.81 -16.81
N THR A 16 7.76 -34.36 -18.04
CA THR A 16 8.38 -33.05 -18.27
C THR A 16 7.33 -31.99 -17.96
N SER A 17 7.23 -31.59 -16.70
CA SER A 17 6.47 -30.40 -16.33
C SER A 17 7.12 -29.19 -16.99
N GLY A 18 6.63 -28.80 -18.16
CA GLY A 18 7.01 -27.54 -18.79
C GLY A 18 6.61 -26.40 -17.87
N ILE A 19 7.60 -25.70 -17.32
CA ILE A 19 7.37 -24.42 -16.64
C ILE A 19 7.11 -23.36 -17.71
N THR A 20 5.84 -23.17 -18.07
CA THR A 20 5.43 -22.02 -18.88
C THR A 20 5.60 -20.77 -18.05
N LEU A 21 6.46 -19.85 -18.49
CA LEU A 21 6.52 -18.50 -17.93
C LEU A 21 5.38 -17.69 -18.56
N ALA A 22 4.19 -17.75 -17.96
CA ALA A 22 3.10 -16.86 -18.33
C ALA A 22 3.37 -15.47 -17.74
N ASN A 23 3.25 -14.42 -18.54
CA ASN A 23 3.18 -13.07 -17.98
C ASN A 23 1.79 -12.88 -17.37
N PRO A 24 1.68 -12.52 -16.08
CA PRO A 24 0.39 -12.32 -15.45
C PRO A 24 -0.35 -11.16 -16.13
N THR A 25 -1.66 -11.30 -16.32
CA THR A 25 -2.48 -10.15 -16.70
C THR A 25 -2.55 -9.19 -15.52
N GLU A 26 -2.37 -7.89 -15.76
CA GLU A 26 -2.39 -6.89 -14.70
C GLU A 26 -3.69 -6.10 -14.65
N VAL A 27 -4.17 -5.83 -13.44
CA VAL A 27 -5.32 -4.96 -13.16
C VAL A 27 -4.93 -3.97 -12.07
N ASN A 28 -5.08 -2.68 -12.37
CA ASN A 28 -4.81 -1.60 -11.43
C ASN A 28 -6.14 -0.99 -10.97
N LEU A 29 -6.33 -0.93 -9.66
CA LEU A 29 -7.54 -0.39 -9.02
C LEU A 29 -7.15 0.74 -8.07
N SER A 30 -8.00 1.75 -7.97
CA SER A 30 -7.86 2.81 -6.95
C SER A 30 -9.00 2.74 -5.95
N ILE A 31 -8.70 3.03 -4.68
CA ILE A 31 -9.67 3.11 -3.59
C ILE A 31 -9.44 4.35 -2.75
N ASN A 32 -10.46 5.18 -2.62
CA ASN A 32 -10.41 6.38 -1.80
C ASN A 32 -10.81 6.07 -0.36
N ARG A 33 -10.15 6.70 0.61
CA ARG A 33 -10.44 6.58 2.04
C ARG A 33 -11.81 7.16 2.39
N GLN A 34 -12.59 6.42 3.18
CA GLN A 34 -13.88 6.88 3.69
C GLN A 34 -13.72 7.73 4.96
N THR A 35 -14.70 8.61 5.23
CA THR A 35 -14.75 9.41 6.45
C THR A 35 -14.72 8.50 7.68
N SER A 36 -13.86 8.83 8.65
CA SER A 36 -13.68 8.07 9.89
C SER A 36 -13.18 6.62 9.71
N GLU A 37 -12.73 6.24 8.51
CA GLU A 37 -12.12 4.94 8.25
C GLU A 37 -10.71 4.90 8.85
N ASN A 38 -10.44 3.91 9.70
CA ASN A 38 -9.08 3.62 10.16
C ASN A 38 -8.34 2.73 9.13
N TYR A 39 -7.03 2.58 9.31
CA TYR A 39 -6.19 1.86 8.34
C TYR A 39 -6.59 0.39 8.16
N GLU A 40 -6.99 -0.30 9.22
CA GLU A 40 -7.38 -1.71 9.12
C GLU A 40 -8.66 -1.89 8.31
N GLN A 41 -9.66 -1.03 8.53
CA GLN A 41 -10.90 -1.03 7.74
C GLN A 41 -10.62 -0.73 6.26
N PHE A 42 -9.73 0.22 5.99
CA PHE A 42 -9.29 0.55 4.65
C PHE A 42 -8.63 -0.64 3.94
N VAL A 43 -7.70 -1.32 4.62
CA VAL A 43 -7.04 -2.53 4.10
C VAL A 43 -8.05 -3.67 3.88
N GLN A 44 -9.01 -3.87 4.80
CA GLN A 44 -10.05 -4.88 4.65
C GLN A 44 -10.91 -4.61 3.40
N ARG A 45 -11.30 -3.36 3.16
CA ARG A 45 -12.07 -2.98 1.97
C ARG A 45 -11.26 -3.18 0.68
N ALA A 46 -9.97 -2.86 0.70
CA ALA A 46 -9.06 -3.18 -0.40
C ALA A 46 -8.98 -4.71 -0.64
N GLN A 47 -8.94 -5.55 0.40
CA GLN A 47 -8.94 -7.01 0.25
C GLN A 47 -10.26 -7.53 -0.35
N THR A 48 -11.40 -6.99 0.05
CA THR A 48 -12.70 -7.33 -0.54
C THR A 48 -12.71 -6.98 -2.03
N LEU A 49 -12.28 -5.77 -2.38
CA LEU A 49 -12.15 -5.34 -3.77
C LEU A 49 -11.18 -6.24 -4.57
N ALA A 50 -10.06 -6.62 -3.93
CA ALA A 50 -9.19 -7.75 -4.25
C ALA A 50 -9.94 -8.98 -4.78
N THR A 51 -10.70 -9.55 -3.84
CA THR A 51 -11.39 -10.82 -3.96
C THR A 51 -12.42 -10.79 -5.08
N ASP A 52 -13.25 -9.74 -5.09
CA ASP A 52 -14.30 -9.56 -6.08
C ASP A 52 -13.72 -9.43 -7.48
N THR A 53 -12.63 -8.67 -7.63
CA THR A 53 -11.93 -8.50 -8.91
C THR A 53 -11.36 -9.82 -9.39
N VAL A 54 -10.61 -10.54 -8.56
CA VAL A 54 -10.03 -11.84 -8.95
C VAL A 54 -11.13 -12.82 -9.37
N GLN A 55 -12.19 -12.93 -8.56
CA GLN A 55 -13.32 -13.81 -8.86
C GLN A 55 -13.99 -13.44 -10.17
N GLN A 56 -14.24 -12.14 -10.40
CA GLN A 56 -14.89 -11.66 -11.61
C GLN A 56 -14.02 -11.93 -12.85
N ARG A 57 -12.72 -11.64 -12.80
CA ARG A 57 -11.82 -11.79 -13.96
C ARG A 57 -11.64 -13.23 -14.38
N PHE A 58 -11.52 -14.16 -13.42
CA PHE A 58 -11.47 -15.59 -13.74
C PHE A 58 -12.79 -16.13 -14.28
N LYS A 59 -13.94 -15.58 -13.86
CA LYS A 59 -15.26 -15.91 -14.42
C LYS A 59 -15.43 -15.36 -15.85
N GLU A 60 -15.00 -14.13 -16.11
CA GLU A 60 -15.15 -13.45 -17.41
C GLU A 60 -14.24 -14.04 -18.49
N ASN A 61 -13.00 -14.38 -18.14
CA ASN A 61 -12.02 -14.86 -19.10
C ASN A 61 -11.53 -16.24 -18.68
N ASN A 62 -12.02 -17.30 -19.32
CA ASN A 62 -11.60 -18.67 -18.99
C ASN A 62 -10.15 -18.99 -19.40
N SER A 63 -9.58 -18.24 -20.35
CA SER A 63 -8.19 -18.40 -20.78
C SER A 63 -7.19 -17.68 -19.88
N LEU A 64 -7.66 -16.92 -18.88
CA LEU A 64 -6.80 -16.25 -17.93
C LEU A 64 -6.24 -17.27 -16.93
N GLU A 65 -4.93 -17.51 -17.01
CA GLU A 65 -4.20 -18.43 -16.13
C GLU A 65 -3.69 -17.73 -14.87
N GLU A 66 -3.15 -16.52 -15.01
CA GLU A 66 -2.54 -15.77 -13.91
C GLU A 66 -2.94 -14.29 -13.93
N LEU A 67 -3.25 -13.75 -12.75
CA LEU A 67 -3.72 -12.38 -12.55
C LEU A 67 -2.88 -11.69 -11.45
N ARG A 68 -2.41 -10.48 -11.74
CA ARG A 68 -1.86 -9.53 -10.77
C ARG A 68 -2.84 -8.38 -10.60
N VAL A 69 -3.31 -8.15 -9.38
CA VAL A 69 -4.13 -6.99 -9.01
C VAL A 69 -3.32 -6.07 -8.12
N LEU A 70 -3.09 -4.82 -8.54
CA LEU A 70 -2.51 -3.77 -7.73
C LEU A 70 -3.62 -2.82 -7.27
N ILE A 71 -3.72 -2.59 -5.97
CA ILE A 71 -4.62 -1.58 -5.41
C ILE A 71 -3.79 -0.42 -4.88
N VAL A 72 -4.06 0.76 -5.43
CA VAL A 72 -3.58 2.04 -4.90
C VAL A 72 -4.66 2.68 -4.05
N GLY A 73 -4.23 3.29 -2.94
CA GLY A 73 -5.07 4.02 -2.02
C GLY A 73 -4.93 5.51 -2.26
N GLU A 74 -6.01 6.24 -2.00
CA GLU A 74 -6.03 7.70 -2.07
C GLU A 74 -6.60 8.29 -0.78
N ASN A 75 -5.92 9.29 -0.21
CA ASN A 75 -6.44 10.09 0.90
C ASN A 75 -5.92 11.54 0.78
N GLN A 76 -6.84 12.51 0.67
CA GLN A 76 -6.51 13.95 0.64
C GLN A 76 -5.39 14.33 -0.34
N GLY A 77 -5.38 13.70 -1.53
CA GLY A 77 -4.37 13.94 -2.56
C GLY A 77 -3.09 13.11 -2.42
N ALA A 78 -2.89 12.40 -1.31
CA ALA A 78 -1.85 11.39 -1.19
C ALA A 78 -2.28 10.10 -1.89
N ILE A 79 -1.36 9.50 -2.66
CA ILE A 79 -1.58 8.26 -3.40
C ILE A 79 -0.47 7.27 -3.06
N ALA A 80 -0.82 6.05 -2.66
CA ALA A 80 0.15 5.03 -2.30
C ALA A 80 -0.33 3.62 -2.66
N PRO A 81 0.56 2.69 -3.09
CA PRO A 81 0.22 1.28 -3.18
C PRO A 81 -0.20 0.74 -1.81
N VAL A 82 -1.32 0.01 -1.74
CA VAL A 82 -1.86 -0.55 -0.49
C VAL A 82 -1.60 -2.04 -0.42
N LEU A 83 -1.98 -2.75 -1.48
CA LEU A 83 -1.73 -4.18 -1.62
C LEU A 83 -1.60 -4.59 -3.07
N THR A 84 -0.85 -5.67 -3.30
CA THR A 84 -0.81 -6.40 -4.56
C THR A 84 -1.26 -7.83 -4.31
N VAL A 85 -2.08 -8.41 -5.18
CA VAL A 85 -2.43 -9.84 -5.18
C VAL A 85 -1.94 -10.43 -6.48
N GLN A 86 -1.17 -11.53 -6.42
CA GLN A 86 -0.78 -12.27 -7.61
C GLN A 86 -1.17 -13.73 -7.43
N VAL A 87 -2.08 -14.22 -8.27
CA VAL A 87 -2.67 -15.55 -8.11
C VAL A 87 -2.96 -16.18 -9.46
N ASN A 88 -2.74 -17.50 -9.54
CA ASN A 88 -3.14 -18.30 -10.70
C ASN A 88 -4.50 -18.97 -10.46
N ARG A 89 -5.15 -19.41 -11.55
CA ARG A 89 -6.49 -19.99 -11.50
C ARG A 89 -6.55 -21.26 -10.64
N ASP A 90 -5.55 -22.12 -10.74
CA ASP A 90 -5.50 -23.37 -9.98
C ASP A 90 -5.47 -23.10 -8.47
N ASN A 91 -4.61 -22.19 -8.02
CA ASN A 91 -4.55 -21.78 -6.62
C ASN A 91 -5.86 -21.12 -6.17
N TRP A 92 -6.45 -20.27 -7.01
CA TRP A 92 -7.72 -19.62 -6.71
C TRP A 92 -8.87 -20.61 -6.54
N ASN A 93 -8.95 -21.62 -7.43
CA ASN A 93 -9.97 -22.65 -7.35
C ASN A 93 -9.81 -23.55 -6.11
N ASN A 94 -8.56 -23.79 -5.69
CA ASN A 94 -8.28 -24.59 -4.50
C ASN A 94 -8.63 -23.86 -3.20
N GLU A 95 -8.28 -22.57 -3.07
CA GLU A 95 -8.53 -21.80 -1.84
C GLU A 95 -8.81 -20.32 -2.14
N PRO A 96 -10.06 -19.91 -2.45
CA PRO A 96 -10.38 -18.55 -2.94
C PRO A 96 -10.28 -17.47 -1.85
N ASN A 97 -9.06 -17.18 -1.39
CA ASN A 97 -8.78 -16.24 -0.32
C ASN A 97 -7.54 -15.39 -0.64
N VAL A 98 -7.75 -14.12 -1.00
CA VAL A 98 -6.69 -13.18 -1.38
C VAL A 98 -5.59 -13.04 -0.33
N LYS A 99 -5.88 -13.26 0.96
CA LYS A 99 -4.89 -13.12 2.04
C LYS A 99 -3.71 -14.08 1.90
N ARG A 100 -3.87 -15.18 1.16
CA ARG A 100 -2.81 -16.17 0.91
C ARG A 100 -1.77 -15.70 -0.11
N TRP A 101 -2.15 -14.77 -0.99
CA TRP A 101 -1.30 -14.31 -2.09
C TRP A 101 -1.15 -12.79 -2.15
N GLN A 102 -1.62 -12.09 -1.10
CA GLN A 102 -1.45 -10.66 -0.98
C GLN A 102 -0.04 -10.31 -0.52
N ASN A 103 0.47 -9.21 -1.06
CA ASN A 103 1.60 -8.48 -0.51
C ASN A 103 1.08 -7.12 -0.06
N LEU A 104 1.14 -6.87 1.25
CA LEU A 104 0.75 -5.58 1.84
C LEU A 104 1.94 -4.62 1.79
N TYR A 105 1.69 -3.36 1.44
CA TYR A 105 2.69 -2.31 1.51
C TYR A 105 2.61 -1.63 2.88
N PRO A 106 3.52 -1.90 3.82
CA PRO A 106 3.41 -1.41 5.20
C PRO A 106 3.48 0.13 5.28
N TYR A 107 4.28 0.76 4.41
CA TYR A 107 4.43 2.21 4.34
C TYR A 107 3.18 2.95 3.84
N SER A 108 2.19 2.23 3.30
CA SER A 108 0.96 2.85 2.82
C SER A 108 0.17 3.53 3.93
N LYS A 109 0.28 3.05 5.18
CA LYS A 109 -0.32 3.69 6.35
C LYS A 109 0.15 5.15 6.50
N ASP A 110 1.46 5.35 6.44
CA ASP A 110 2.09 6.66 6.69
C ASP A 110 1.93 7.57 5.48
N LEU A 111 2.14 7.03 4.28
CA LEU A 111 1.97 7.76 3.02
C LEU A 111 0.55 8.26 2.82
N LEU A 112 -0.45 7.51 3.30
CA LEU A 112 -1.85 7.91 3.26
C LEU A 112 -2.28 8.69 4.51
N GLY A 113 -1.37 9.01 5.44
CA GLY A 113 -1.65 9.88 6.59
C GLY A 113 -2.54 9.27 7.68
N PHE A 114 -2.61 7.95 7.83
CA PHE A 114 -3.41 7.31 8.88
C PHE A 114 -2.84 7.50 10.30
N GLU A 115 -1.55 7.79 10.44
CA GLU A 115 -0.89 8.02 11.74
C GLU A 115 -1.38 9.30 12.43
N GLN A 116 -1.67 10.36 11.65
CA GLN A 116 -2.06 11.68 12.15
C GLN A 116 -3.40 11.64 12.92
N GLN A 117 -4.27 10.67 12.62
CA GLN A 117 -5.55 10.50 13.30
C GLN A 117 -5.46 9.73 14.62
N GLN A 118 -4.43 8.89 14.81
CA GLN A 118 -4.23 8.20 16.09
C GLN A 118 -3.80 9.20 17.18
N ALA A 119 -3.01 10.22 16.82
CA ALA A 119 -2.61 11.30 17.72
C ALA A 119 -3.76 12.25 18.12
N GLN A 120 -4.86 12.27 17.36
CA GLN A 120 -6.05 13.06 17.71
C GLN A 120 -7.09 12.27 18.52
N MET A 121 -7.00 10.93 18.55
CA MET A 121 -7.85 10.08 19.42
C MET A 121 -7.20 9.75 20.77
N THR A 122 -5.92 10.10 20.96
CA THR A 122 -5.28 10.16 22.28
C THR A 122 -5.42 11.58 22.81
N GLU A 123 -6.60 11.90 23.34
CA GLU A 123 -6.78 13.05 24.21
C GLU A 123 -5.74 12.98 25.35
N PRO A 124 -4.99 14.06 25.62
CA PRO A 124 -4.18 14.14 26.83
C PRO A 124 -5.10 13.92 28.02
N THR A 125 -4.84 12.88 28.82
CA THR A 125 -5.29 12.90 30.21
C THR A 125 -4.69 14.15 30.83
N GLU A 126 -5.56 15.15 31.02
CA GLU A 126 -5.29 16.38 31.72
C GLU A 126 -4.49 16.06 33.00
N PRO A 127 -3.30 16.64 33.20
CA PRO A 127 -2.64 16.53 34.49
C PRO A 127 -3.56 17.18 35.52
N ALA A 128 -4.04 16.39 36.48
CA ALA A 128 -4.75 16.91 37.64
C ALA A 128 -3.95 18.07 38.23
N SER A 129 -4.45 19.29 38.06
CA SER A 129 -3.85 20.49 38.64
C SER A 129 -3.89 20.36 40.16
N PRO A 130 -2.76 20.46 40.89
CA PRO A 130 -2.81 20.62 42.32
C PRO A 130 -3.47 21.97 42.64
N ILE A 131 -4.48 21.93 43.51
CA ILE A 131 -5.22 23.06 44.07
C ILE A 131 -4.27 24.15 44.60
N PRO A 132 -4.60 25.44 44.41
CA PRO A 132 -3.79 26.56 44.88
C PRO A 132 -3.68 26.57 46.41
N THR A 133 -2.45 26.71 46.87
CA THR A 133 -2.09 27.02 48.26
C THR A 133 -2.40 28.48 48.54
N ASP A 134 -3.31 28.73 49.46
CA ASP A 134 -3.46 30.02 50.14
C ASP A 134 -3.50 29.76 51.65
N GLU A 135 -2.36 29.90 52.32
CA GLU A 135 -2.27 30.54 53.64
C GLU A 135 -0.81 30.93 53.95
N ILE A 136 -0.53 32.23 53.94
CA ILE A 136 0.64 32.91 54.52
C ILE A 136 0.08 33.61 55.77
N PRO A 137 0.68 33.55 56.99
CA PRO A 137 1.86 34.38 57.25
C PRO A 137 2.89 33.95 58.33
N ALA A 138 4.09 34.50 58.10
CA ALA A 138 5.07 35.04 59.06
C ALA A 138 5.86 34.09 59.98
N SER A 139 7.16 33.99 59.72
CA SER A 139 8.21 34.47 60.65
C SER A 139 9.60 34.26 60.04
N GLU A 140 10.15 35.33 59.47
CA GLU A 140 11.60 35.55 59.44
C GLU A 140 11.97 36.09 60.84
N PRO A 141 12.98 35.52 61.53
CA PRO A 141 14.34 35.95 61.25
C PRO A 141 15.42 34.84 61.35
N GLU A 142 16.55 35.17 60.73
CA GLU A 142 17.88 35.08 61.32
C GLU A 142 18.92 34.28 60.51
N VAL A 143 19.93 35.04 60.13
CA VAL A 143 21.11 34.73 59.36
C VAL A 143 22.07 33.87 60.19
N THR A 144 22.62 32.79 59.63
CA THR A 144 24.02 32.42 59.93
C THR A 144 24.65 31.72 58.71
N PRO A 145 25.84 32.17 58.26
CA PRO A 145 26.49 31.67 57.05
C PRO A 145 27.19 30.33 57.32
N ILE A 146 27.12 29.40 56.37
CA ILE A 146 28.01 28.23 56.34
C ILE A 146 29.22 28.60 55.45
N PRO A 147 30.44 28.70 56.00
CA PRO A 147 31.65 28.89 55.20
C PRO A 147 32.10 27.54 54.65
N GLY A 148 32.14 27.40 53.32
CA GLY A 148 32.55 26.14 52.67
C GLY A 148 32.44 26.15 51.15
N VAL A 149 33.22 27.04 50.52
CA VAL A 149 33.58 27.06 49.08
C VAL A 149 33.93 25.62 48.64
N THR A 150 33.43 25.07 47.53
CA THR A 150 33.85 25.40 46.15
C THR A 150 32.96 24.70 45.11
N PRO A 151 32.55 25.38 44.01
CA PRO A 151 31.90 24.76 42.85
C PRO A 151 32.90 23.98 41.98
N ILE A 152 32.58 22.76 41.58
CA ILE A 152 33.36 21.96 40.63
C ILE A 152 32.70 22.07 39.24
N PRO A 153 33.46 22.39 38.17
CA PRO A 153 32.94 22.86 36.89
C PRO A 153 32.21 21.81 36.04
N THR A 154 31.27 22.33 35.26
CA THR A 154 30.57 21.74 34.11
C THR A 154 31.52 20.92 33.24
N THR A 155 31.30 19.61 33.15
CA THR A 155 31.94 18.78 32.12
C THR A 155 31.18 18.99 30.80
N THR A 156 31.82 19.72 29.89
CA THR A 156 31.42 19.88 28.50
C THR A 156 31.63 18.57 27.74
N ILE A 157 30.56 17.97 27.24
CA ILE A 157 30.61 16.92 26.22
C ILE A 157 30.31 17.56 24.86
N PRO A 158 31.16 17.40 23.83
CA PRO A 158 30.97 18.05 22.55
C PRO A 158 29.84 17.41 21.74
N THR A 159 28.88 18.26 21.37
CA THR A 159 27.87 18.06 20.33
C THR A 159 28.54 17.85 18.97
N THR A 160 28.45 16.65 18.39
CA THR A 160 28.72 16.46 16.95
C THR A 160 27.45 16.75 16.15
N THR A 161 27.35 17.99 15.69
CA THR A 161 26.42 18.44 14.65
C THR A 161 26.84 17.87 13.30
N PRO A 162 25.98 17.17 12.54
CA PRO A 162 26.20 16.99 11.11
C PRO A 162 25.78 18.27 10.38
N THR A 163 26.77 19.00 9.87
CA THR A 163 26.59 20.15 8.98
C THR A 163 26.17 19.69 7.58
N PRO A 164 25.17 20.32 6.93
CA PRO A 164 24.92 20.14 5.50
C PRO A 164 25.99 20.90 4.69
N THR A 165 26.83 20.17 3.96
CA THR A 165 27.76 20.77 2.99
C THR A 165 27.05 20.99 1.66
N THR A 166 26.75 22.25 1.37
CA THR A 166 26.61 22.76 0.00
C THR A 166 28.01 23.05 -0.55
N THR A 167 28.24 22.80 -1.84
CA THR A 167 28.94 23.71 -2.79
C THR A 167 28.82 23.17 -4.23
N PRO A 168 28.64 24.02 -5.26
CA PRO A 168 28.36 23.63 -6.64
C PRO A 168 29.65 23.48 -7.48
N THR A 169 29.57 22.76 -8.59
CA THR A 169 30.56 22.89 -9.67
C THR A 169 29.87 22.75 -11.03
N THR A 170 29.80 23.87 -11.73
CA THR A 170 29.54 24.00 -13.17
C THR A 170 30.77 23.56 -13.97
N THR A 171 30.62 22.76 -15.03
CA THR A 171 31.49 22.78 -16.22
C THR A 171 30.79 22.13 -17.43
N THR A 172 30.27 23.00 -18.28
CA THR A 172 30.38 23.10 -19.74
C THR A 172 30.52 21.85 -20.63
N THR A 173 29.58 21.78 -21.56
CA THR A 173 29.39 20.97 -22.78
C THR A 173 30.63 20.83 -23.70
N PRO A 174 30.64 19.82 -24.59
CA PRO A 174 30.40 20.17 -25.99
C PRO A 174 29.27 19.36 -26.66
N LEU A 175 28.64 20.08 -27.58
CA LEU A 175 27.62 19.71 -28.55
C LEU A 175 28.11 18.60 -29.49
N THR A 176 27.37 17.50 -29.58
CA THR A 176 27.30 16.66 -30.78
C THR A 176 25.85 16.31 -31.08
N THR A 177 25.28 17.13 -31.95
CA THR A 177 24.22 16.79 -32.88
C THR A 177 24.69 15.64 -33.77
N PRO A 178 23.85 14.61 -33.99
CA PRO A 178 23.57 14.23 -35.37
C PRO A 178 22.12 14.52 -35.73
N SER A 179 22.02 15.14 -36.90
CA SER A 179 20.80 15.49 -37.61
C SER A 179 20.09 14.24 -38.11
N SER A 180 18.76 14.27 -38.07
CA SER A 180 17.83 13.84 -39.12
C SER A 180 18.09 12.51 -39.84
N THR A 181 17.21 11.54 -39.61
CA THR A 181 16.27 10.96 -40.60
C THR A 181 15.78 9.60 -40.09
N GLU A 182 14.57 9.52 -39.55
CA GLU A 182 13.65 8.42 -39.87
C GLU A 182 12.21 8.82 -39.50
N LEU A 183 11.43 9.16 -40.53
CA LEU A 183 9.98 9.24 -40.46
C LEU A 183 9.45 7.81 -40.26
N VAL A 184 9.27 7.40 -38.99
CA VAL A 184 8.48 6.22 -38.68
C VAL A 184 7.01 6.59 -38.90
N PRO A 185 6.26 5.90 -39.78
CA PRO A 185 4.85 6.18 -39.95
C PRO A 185 4.09 5.85 -38.65
N LEU A 186 3.29 6.83 -38.21
CA LEU A 186 2.33 6.70 -37.11
C LEU A 186 1.49 5.43 -37.32
N PRO A 187 1.47 4.45 -36.38
CA PRO A 187 0.42 3.44 -36.41
C PRO A 187 -0.90 4.18 -36.23
N SER A 188 -1.76 4.12 -37.25
CA SER A 188 -3.14 4.60 -37.14
C SER A 188 -3.80 3.85 -36.00
N ILE A 189 -3.94 4.53 -34.86
CA ILE A 189 -4.72 4.06 -33.72
C ILE A 189 -6.17 4.04 -34.21
N LYS A 190 -6.62 2.86 -34.64
CA LYS A 190 -8.02 2.58 -34.87
C LYS A 190 -8.67 2.63 -33.49
N VAL A 191 -9.28 3.76 -33.13
CA VAL A 191 -10.14 3.87 -31.95
C VAL A 191 -11.26 2.83 -32.07
N PRO A 192 -11.39 1.84 -31.18
CA PRO A 192 -12.66 1.16 -31.01
C PRO A 192 -13.58 2.10 -30.23
N THR A 193 -14.28 2.97 -30.95
CA THR A 193 -15.52 3.56 -30.45
C THR A 193 -16.55 2.45 -30.39
N THR A 194 -16.75 1.82 -29.23
CA THR A 194 -18.02 1.17 -28.90
C THR A 194 -18.22 1.23 -27.40
N THR A 195 -18.68 2.38 -26.92
CA THR A 195 -19.48 2.47 -25.70
C THR A 195 -20.78 1.70 -25.95
N PRO A 196 -21.08 0.60 -25.22
CA PRO A 196 -22.44 0.08 -25.20
C PRO A 196 -23.34 1.10 -24.46
N PRO A 197 -24.54 1.41 -24.98
CA PRO A 197 -25.47 2.29 -24.28
C PRO A 197 -25.85 1.66 -22.93
N ILE A 198 -25.76 2.47 -21.87
CA ILE A 198 -26.36 2.19 -20.56
C ILE A 198 -27.86 1.91 -20.80
N PRO A 199 -28.39 0.73 -20.44
CA PRO A 199 -29.83 0.53 -20.47
C PRO A 199 -30.48 1.45 -19.44
N LEU A 200 -31.42 2.28 -19.90
CA LEU A 200 -32.30 3.06 -19.02
C LEU A 200 -32.95 2.14 -18.00
N PRO A 201 -33.04 2.53 -16.71
CA PRO A 201 -33.87 1.81 -15.76
C PRO A 201 -35.31 1.80 -16.29
N ASN A 202 -35.86 0.60 -16.46
CA ASN A 202 -37.26 0.39 -16.83
C ASN A 202 -38.17 1.10 -15.81
N GLN A 203 -38.64 2.30 -16.18
CA GLN A 203 -39.77 2.95 -15.55
C GLN A 203 -41.00 2.07 -15.83
N ARG A 204 -41.32 1.21 -14.88
CA ARG A 204 -42.55 0.41 -14.84
C ARG A 204 -43.74 1.37 -14.95
N LEU A 205 -44.32 1.46 -16.15
CA LEU A 205 -45.66 1.99 -16.36
C LEU A 205 -46.60 1.22 -15.44
N GLN A 206 -47.07 1.88 -14.38
CA GLN A 206 -48.22 1.39 -13.63
C GLN A 206 -49.45 1.59 -14.52
N PRO A 207 -50.22 0.55 -14.89
CA PRO A 207 -51.52 0.77 -15.48
C PRO A 207 -52.42 1.40 -14.42
N ASN A 208 -52.79 2.65 -14.68
CA ASN A 208 -53.79 3.41 -13.95
C ASN A 208 -55.07 2.58 -13.88
N ARG A 209 -55.43 2.07 -12.68
CA ARG A 209 -56.76 1.48 -12.45
C ARG A 209 -57.77 2.61 -12.48
N MET A 210 -58.44 2.79 -13.61
CA MET A 210 -59.71 3.51 -13.65
C MET A 210 -60.75 2.70 -12.87
N LYS A 211 -61.39 3.40 -11.93
CA LYS A 211 -62.67 3.05 -11.32
C LYS A 211 -63.79 3.58 -12.21
#